data_AF-A0A9D6JLE7-F1
#
_entry.id   AF-A0A9D6JLE7-F1
#
_cell.length_a   1.000
_cell.length_b   1.000
_cell.length_c   1.000
_cell.angle_alpha   90.00
_cell.angle_beta   90.00
_cell.angle_gamma   90.00
#
_symmetry.space_group_name_H-M   'P 1'
#
loop_
_entity.id
_entity.type
_entity.pdbx_description
1 polymer ?
#
loop_
_entity_poly.entity_id
_entity_poly.type
_entity_poly.pdbx_seq_one_letter_code
_entity_poly.pdbx_strand_id
1 'polypeptide(L)'
;MKFQAVLLWQPGALWRTTVMVMATALAFGVVYLHTLTGLAYEFHMFFILPVLLAAWFVGVPAGYGLAVLVVSGWFVADRMLAGGQADPLPLFFNTCMRLAIFVFVAWLMGALRRVLANESRLAREDVLTQLPNRREFLERGRQAFAQAQRQRAPLTVVFIDLDRFKEVNDSRGHDVGDALLVKVASVIRSQVRESDIPGRLGGDEFALLLANMAASAASAYIDRLRQRLLDAMREQGW
;
A
#
# COMPACT_ATOMS: atom_id res chain seq x y z
N MET A 1 -11.41 -6.47 -2.06
CA MET A 1 -10.68 -5.60 -1.11
C MET A 1 -9.27 -6.09 -0.75
N LYS A 2 -9.04 -7.40 -0.52
CA LYS A 2 -7.68 -7.98 -0.35
C LYS A 2 -6.70 -7.62 -1.50
N PHE A 3 -7.23 -7.45 -2.71
CA PHE A 3 -6.42 -7.20 -3.91
C PHE A 3 -5.67 -5.86 -3.90
N GLN A 4 -6.29 -4.75 -3.48
CA GLN A 4 -5.63 -3.43 -3.46
C GLN A 4 -4.53 -3.34 -2.39
N ALA A 5 -4.75 -3.95 -1.22
CA ALA A 5 -3.75 -4.02 -0.16
C ALA A 5 -2.54 -4.86 -0.58
N VAL A 6 -2.77 -5.99 -1.26
CA VAL A 6 -1.70 -6.80 -1.86
C VAL A 6 -0.97 -6.04 -2.97
N LEU A 7 -1.69 -5.30 -3.81
CA LEU A 7 -1.09 -4.52 -4.90
C LEU A 7 -0.16 -3.42 -4.36
N LEU A 8 -0.62 -2.64 -3.37
CA LEU A 8 0.14 -1.52 -2.81
C LEU A 8 1.16 -1.91 -1.74
N TRP A 9 1.23 -3.20 -1.38
CA TRP A 9 2.16 -3.69 -0.38
C TRP A 9 3.61 -3.36 -0.75
N GLN A 10 4.35 -2.84 0.23
CA GLN A 10 5.75 -2.45 0.10
C GLN A 10 6.60 -3.41 0.93
N PRO A 11 7.49 -4.18 0.30
CA PRO A 11 8.37 -5.05 1.04
C PRO A 11 9.40 -4.28 1.88
N GLY A 12 9.75 -4.85 3.04
CA GLY A 12 10.90 -4.40 3.82
C GLY A 12 12.22 -4.58 3.06
N ALA A 13 13.31 -4.04 3.60
CA ALA A 13 14.62 -4.02 2.93
C ALA A 13 15.10 -5.41 2.50
N LEU A 14 14.98 -6.43 3.37
CA LEU A 14 15.36 -7.81 3.09
C LEU A 14 14.57 -8.44 1.93
N TRP A 15 13.29 -8.10 1.81
CA TRP A 15 12.48 -8.63 0.73
C TRP A 15 12.74 -7.88 -0.59
N ARG A 16 13.03 -6.57 -0.52
CA ARG A 16 13.45 -5.78 -1.69
C ARG A 16 14.76 -6.32 -2.28
N THR A 17 15.74 -6.65 -1.44
CA THR A 17 16.98 -7.30 -1.90
C THR A 17 16.70 -8.68 -2.49
N THR A 18 15.87 -9.49 -1.84
CA THR A 18 15.48 -10.81 -2.34
C THR A 18 14.81 -10.72 -3.73
N VAL A 19 13.85 -9.81 -3.90
CA VAL A 19 13.19 -9.57 -5.19
C VAL A 19 14.19 -9.12 -6.24
N MET A 20 15.13 -8.22 -5.91
CA MET A 20 16.15 -7.78 -6.85
C MET A 20 17.06 -8.92 -7.28
N VAL A 21 17.49 -9.77 -6.35
CA VAL A 21 18.31 -10.97 -6.65
C VAL A 21 17.54 -11.92 -7.55
N MET A 22 16.29 -12.23 -7.22
CA MET A 22 15.44 -13.12 -8.03
C MET A 22 15.17 -12.56 -9.43
N ALA A 23 14.87 -11.26 -9.55
CA ALA A 23 14.66 -10.61 -10.84
C ALA A 23 15.94 -10.62 -11.69
N THR A 24 17.09 -10.41 -11.08
CA THR A 24 18.39 -10.46 -11.75
C THR A 24 18.74 -11.88 -12.19
N ALA A 25 18.52 -12.88 -11.32
CA ALA A 25 18.73 -14.30 -11.64
C ALA A 25 17.81 -14.76 -12.78
N LEU A 26 16.53 -14.36 -12.75
CA LEU A 26 15.59 -14.62 -13.82
C LEU A 26 16.06 -14.00 -15.14
N ALA A 27 16.47 -12.73 -15.12
CA ALA A 27 17.02 -12.04 -16.29
C ALA A 27 18.21 -12.79 -16.90
N PHE A 28 19.20 -13.20 -16.08
CA PHE A 28 20.33 -14.00 -16.56
C PHE A 28 19.90 -15.36 -17.10
N GLY A 29 18.94 -16.03 -16.44
CA GLY A 29 18.37 -17.29 -16.91
C GLY A 29 17.72 -17.16 -18.29
N VAL A 30 17.00 -16.07 -18.55
CA VAL A 30 16.38 -15.82 -19.86
C VAL A 30 17.44 -15.49 -20.92
N VAL A 31 18.48 -14.69 -20.59
CA VAL A 31 19.63 -14.46 -21.51
C VAL A 31 20.33 -15.78 -21.85
N TYR A 32 20.58 -16.62 -20.85
CA TYR A 32 21.22 -17.93 -21.05
C TYR A 32 20.36 -18.84 -21.93
N LEU A 33 19.06 -18.90 -21.68
CA LEU A 33 18.14 -19.68 -22.52
C LEU A 33 18.16 -19.18 -23.97
N HIS A 34 18.12 -17.86 -24.18
CA HIS A 34 18.24 -17.26 -25.52
C HIS A 34 19.53 -17.67 -26.23
N THR A 35 20.67 -17.72 -25.51
CA THR A 35 21.93 -18.21 -26.09
C THR A 35 21.89 -19.68 -26.47
N LEU A 36 21.16 -20.52 -25.73
CA LEU A 36 21.03 -21.96 -26.03
C LEU A 36 20.09 -22.24 -27.21
N THR A 37 18.99 -21.49 -27.30
CA THR A 37 17.96 -21.70 -28.33
C THR A 37 18.30 -21.05 -29.68
N GLY A 38 19.27 -20.13 -29.68
CA GLY A 38 19.63 -19.33 -30.85
C GLY A 38 18.50 -18.41 -31.30
N LEU A 39 18.53 -18.00 -32.58
CA LEU A 39 17.57 -17.05 -33.17
C LEU A 39 16.18 -17.65 -33.50
N ALA A 40 15.95 -18.93 -33.18
CA ALA A 40 14.73 -19.64 -33.57
C ALA A 40 13.50 -19.27 -32.71
N TYR A 41 13.71 -18.78 -31.49
CA TYR A 41 12.65 -18.44 -30.55
C TYR A 41 12.84 -17.04 -29.97
N GLU A 42 11.77 -16.25 -30.01
CA GLU A 42 11.75 -14.87 -29.53
C GLU A 42 11.29 -14.82 -28.05
N PHE A 43 12.23 -14.80 -27.10
CA PHE A 43 11.92 -14.73 -25.66
C PHE A 43 11.55 -13.32 -25.14
N HIS A 44 11.29 -12.36 -26.03
CA HIS A 44 11.09 -10.93 -25.73
C HIS A 44 10.10 -10.65 -24.59
N MET A 45 9.01 -11.43 -24.49
CA MET A 45 7.99 -11.24 -23.47
C MET A 45 8.49 -11.55 -22.05
N PHE A 46 9.44 -12.47 -21.89
CA PHE A 46 9.91 -12.91 -20.57
C PHE A 46 10.88 -11.92 -19.90
N PHE A 47 11.50 -11.04 -20.69
CA PHE A 47 12.41 -10.01 -20.18
C PHE A 47 11.70 -8.81 -19.56
N ILE A 48 10.42 -8.62 -19.88
CA ILE A 48 9.60 -7.55 -19.29
C ILE A 48 9.32 -7.85 -17.81
N LEU A 49 9.11 -9.11 -17.46
CA LEU A 49 8.75 -9.54 -16.11
C LEU A 49 9.78 -9.13 -15.03
N PRO A 50 11.09 -9.42 -15.15
CA PRO A 50 12.06 -9.02 -14.14
C PRO A 50 12.18 -7.49 -14.00
N VAL A 51 12.12 -6.75 -15.12
CA VAL A 51 12.11 -5.27 -15.11
C VAL A 51 10.87 -4.73 -14.38
N LEU A 52 9.69 -5.30 -14.64
CA LEU A 52 8.44 -4.95 -13.96
C LEU A 52 8.52 -5.20 -12.45
N LEU A 53 9.02 -6.37 -12.04
CA LEU A 53 9.14 -6.73 -10.62
C LEU A 53 10.11 -5.80 -9.89
N ALA A 54 11.26 -5.49 -10.50
CA ALA A 54 12.22 -4.54 -9.96
C ALA A 54 11.62 -3.12 -9.85
N ALA A 55 10.96 -2.64 -10.90
CA ALA A 55 10.30 -1.33 -10.91
C ALA A 55 9.19 -1.22 -9.85
N TRP A 56 8.40 -2.28 -9.65
CA TRP A 56 7.27 -2.31 -8.73
C TRP A 56 7.70 -2.35 -7.26
N PHE A 57 8.51 -3.35 -6.89
CA PHE A 57 8.82 -3.64 -5.49
C PHE A 57 10.06 -2.90 -4.97
N VAL A 58 11.03 -2.62 -5.84
CA VAL A 58 12.28 -1.92 -5.46
C VAL A 58 12.22 -0.46 -5.85
N GLY A 59 11.75 -0.15 -7.06
CA GLY A 59 11.52 1.19 -7.55
C GLY A 59 11.97 1.38 -8.99
N VAL A 60 11.44 2.42 -9.64
CA VAL A 60 11.72 2.73 -11.06
C VAL A 60 13.22 2.81 -11.39
N PRO A 61 14.10 3.41 -10.57
CA PRO A 61 15.54 3.42 -10.85
C PRO A 61 16.16 2.02 -10.91
N ALA A 62 15.72 1.09 -10.06
CA ALA A 62 16.17 -0.30 -10.09
C ALA A 62 15.67 -1.01 -11.35
N GLY A 63 14.43 -0.73 -11.78
CA GLY A 63 13.90 -1.18 -13.06
C GLY A 63 14.74 -0.72 -14.24
N TYR A 64 15.14 0.56 -14.29
CA TYR A 64 16.02 1.08 -15.33
C TYR A 64 17.40 0.43 -15.33
N GLY A 65 18.01 0.26 -14.14
CA GLY A 65 19.29 -0.43 -14.01
C GLY A 65 19.24 -1.87 -14.53
N LEU A 66 18.17 -2.60 -14.19
CA LEU A 66 17.95 -3.96 -14.67
C LEU A 66 17.65 -4.02 -16.17
N ALA A 67 16.91 -3.05 -16.72
CA ALA A 67 16.66 -2.93 -18.15
C ALA A 67 17.97 -2.78 -18.94
N VAL A 68 18.87 -1.90 -18.49
CA VAL A 68 20.19 -1.72 -19.11
C VAL A 68 21.01 -3.00 -19.04
N LEU A 69 21.02 -3.67 -17.88
CA LEU A 69 21.75 -4.93 -17.69
C LEU A 69 21.25 -6.02 -18.65
N VAL A 70 19.92 -6.20 -18.74
CA VAL A 70 19.27 -7.16 -19.62
C VAL A 70 19.60 -6.89 -21.08
N VAL A 71 19.42 -5.65 -21.53
CA VAL A 71 19.67 -5.25 -22.93
C VAL A 71 21.14 -5.43 -23.28
N SER A 72 22.06 -5.14 -22.36
CA SER A 72 23.50 -5.35 -22.57
C SER A 72 23.84 -6.83 -22.72
N GLY A 73 23.30 -7.69 -21.84
CA GLY A 73 23.50 -9.13 -21.93
C GLY A 73 22.93 -9.71 -23.24
N TRP A 74 21.77 -9.22 -23.66
CA TRP A 74 21.17 -9.62 -24.93
C TRP A 74 22.02 -9.15 -26.13
N PHE A 75 22.45 -7.90 -26.15
CA PHE A 75 23.32 -7.40 -27.23
C PHE A 75 24.58 -8.26 -27.40
N VAL A 76 25.20 -8.66 -26.29
CA VAL A 76 26.35 -9.59 -26.32
C VAL A 76 25.96 -10.95 -26.88
N ALA A 77 24.84 -11.52 -26.43
CA ALA A 77 24.33 -12.80 -26.92
C ALA A 77 24.03 -12.77 -28.43
N ASP A 78 23.33 -11.75 -28.92
CA ASP A 78 23.01 -11.58 -30.34
C ASP A 78 24.29 -11.37 -31.16
N ARG A 79 25.28 -10.61 -30.64
CA ARG A 79 26.57 -10.43 -31.31
C ARG A 79 27.35 -11.75 -31.43
N MET A 80 27.28 -12.60 -30.41
CA MET A 80 27.91 -13.94 -30.42
C MET A 80 27.21 -14.89 -31.40
N LEU A 81 25.87 -14.91 -31.40
CA LEU A 81 25.07 -15.79 -32.24
C LEU A 81 25.10 -15.40 -33.73
N ALA A 82 25.07 -14.11 -34.04
CA ALA A 82 25.05 -13.62 -35.42
C ALA A 82 26.43 -13.67 -36.11
N GLY A 83 27.51 -13.93 -35.35
CA GLY A 83 28.87 -14.04 -35.87
C GLY A 83 29.47 -12.72 -36.39
N GLY A 84 30.70 -12.77 -36.88
CA GLY A 84 31.47 -11.57 -37.28
C GLY A 84 30.90 -10.76 -38.45
N GLN A 85 29.99 -11.33 -39.24
CA GLN A 85 29.44 -10.73 -40.48
C GLN A 85 28.06 -10.09 -40.33
N ALA A 86 27.49 -10.06 -39.11
CA ALA A 86 26.20 -9.44 -38.87
C ALA A 86 26.21 -7.94 -39.19
N ASP A 87 25.22 -7.47 -39.93
CA ASP A 87 25.01 -6.04 -40.19
C ASP A 87 24.80 -5.30 -38.84
N PRO A 88 25.62 -4.28 -38.51
CA PRO A 88 25.50 -3.57 -37.24
C PRO A 88 24.16 -2.82 -37.07
N LEU A 89 23.52 -2.42 -38.17
CA LEU A 89 22.37 -1.53 -38.12
C LEU A 89 21.13 -2.20 -37.48
N PRO A 90 20.69 -3.42 -37.90
CA PRO A 90 19.60 -4.13 -37.23
C PRO A 90 19.86 -4.41 -35.75
N LEU A 91 21.10 -4.80 -35.40
CA LEU A 91 21.47 -5.12 -34.03
C LEU A 91 21.34 -3.89 -33.12
N PHE A 92 21.85 -2.74 -33.57
CA PHE A 92 21.75 -1.48 -32.84
C PHE A 92 20.29 -1.04 -32.71
N PHE A 93 19.53 -1.04 -33.82
CA PHE A 93 18.13 -0.62 -33.83
C PHE A 93 17.28 -1.46 -32.87
N ASN A 94 17.42 -2.79 -32.91
CA ASN A 94 16.69 -3.70 -32.03
C ASN A 94 17.05 -3.47 -30.56
N THR A 95 18.33 -3.24 -30.26
CA THR A 95 18.82 -2.96 -28.91
C THR A 95 18.23 -1.66 -28.37
N CYS A 96 18.23 -0.59 -29.18
CA CYS A 96 17.62 0.69 -28.81
C CYS A 96 16.11 0.56 -28.59
N MET A 97 15.41 -0.15 -29.47
CA MET A 97 13.96 -0.36 -29.35
C MET A 97 13.62 -1.14 -28.07
N ARG A 98 14.37 -2.21 -27.77
CA ARG A 98 14.20 -3.00 -26.53
C ARG A 98 14.43 -2.15 -25.29
N LEU A 99 15.49 -1.35 -25.27
CA LEU A 99 15.77 -0.43 -24.16
C LEU A 99 14.63 0.58 -23.97
N ALA A 100 14.13 1.17 -25.07
CA ALA A 100 13.02 2.11 -25.03
C ALA A 100 11.75 1.46 -24.45
N ILE A 101 11.43 0.23 -24.85
CA ILE A 101 10.28 -0.54 -24.31
C ILE A 101 10.46 -0.78 -22.82
N PHE A 102 11.61 -1.26 -22.36
CA PHE A 102 11.80 -1.57 -20.94
C PHE A 102 11.82 -0.32 -20.06
N VAL A 103 12.42 0.77 -20.52
CA VAL A 103 12.37 2.07 -19.85
C VAL A 103 10.93 2.58 -19.79
N PHE A 104 10.19 2.52 -20.91
CA PHE A 104 8.79 2.93 -20.95
C PHE A 104 7.93 2.10 -20.00
N VAL A 105 8.10 0.78 -19.98
CA VAL A 105 7.36 -0.12 -19.08
C VAL A 105 7.69 0.17 -17.61
N ALA A 106 8.97 0.32 -17.25
CA ALA A 106 9.36 0.67 -15.88
C ALA A 106 8.79 2.04 -15.46
N TRP A 107 8.80 3.02 -16.36
CA TRP A 107 8.19 4.33 -16.14
C TRP A 107 6.67 4.22 -15.94
N LEU A 108 5.97 3.55 -16.86
CA LEU A 108 4.53 3.35 -16.84
C LEU A 108 4.10 2.69 -15.54
N MET A 109 4.87 1.70 -15.09
CA MET A 109 4.60 1.01 -13.84
C MET A 109 4.75 1.92 -12.62
N GLY A 110 5.76 2.80 -12.62
CA GLY A 110 5.90 3.85 -11.63
C GLY A 110 4.74 4.86 -11.65
N ALA A 111 4.27 5.25 -12.84
CA ALA A 111 3.15 6.17 -13.01
C ALA A 111 1.84 5.55 -12.51
N LEU A 112 1.54 4.30 -12.90
CA LEU A 112 0.37 3.55 -12.44
C LEU A 112 0.37 3.43 -10.91
N ARG A 113 1.51 3.11 -10.31
CA ARG A 113 1.64 3.02 -8.86
C ARG A 113 1.35 4.35 -8.16
N ARG A 114 1.78 5.48 -8.73
CA ARG A 114 1.46 6.82 -8.19
C ARG A 114 -0.03 7.12 -8.25
N VAL A 115 -0.69 6.76 -9.34
CA VAL A 115 -2.14 6.92 -9.50
C VAL A 115 -2.88 6.08 -8.45
N LEU A 116 -2.54 4.80 -8.31
CA LEU A 116 -3.14 3.91 -7.31
C LEU A 116 -2.90 4.39 -5.87
N ALA A 117 -1.69 4.85 -5.57
CA ALA A 117 -1.39 5.42 -4.26
C ALA A 117 -2.17 6.72 -4.01
N ASN A 118 -2.43 7.51 -5.05
CA ASN A 118 -3.24 8.72 -4.95
C ASN A 118 -4.72 8.40 -4.72
N GLU A 119 -5.28 7.39 -5.38
CA GLU A 119 -6.64 6.91 -5.09
C GLU A 119 -6.77 6.42 -3.65
N SER A 120 -5.81 5.63 -3.16
CA SER A 120 -5.77 5.23 -1.76
C SER A 120 -5.66 6.43 -0.83
N ARG A 121 -4.87 7.46 -1.19
CA ARG A 121 -4.85 8.73 -0.46
C ARG A 121 -6.19 9.44 -0.51
N LEU A 122 -6.99 9.31 -1.58
CA LEU A 122 -8.31 9.92 -1.72
C LEU A 122 -9.42 9.16 -0.98
N ALA A 123 -9.16 7.93 -0.52
CA ALA A 123 -10.07 7.21 0.36
C ALA A 123 -10.35 8.05 1.63
N ARG A 124 -11.63 8.17 1.99
CA ARG A 124 -12.09 8.93 3.18
C ARG A 124 -12.40 8.01 4.36
N GLU A 125 -12.53 6.72 4.11
CA GLU A 125 -12.85 5.71 5.13
C GLU A 125 -11.66 4.78 5.34
N ASP A 126 -11.55 4.25 6.56
CA ASP A 126 -10.64 3.17 6.91
C ASP A 126 -11.17 1.86 6.34
N VAL A 127 -10.30 1.12 5.66
CA VAL A 127 -10.68 -0.06 4.88
C VAL A 127 -11.24 -1.17 5.78
N LEU A 128 -10.70 -1.33 6.99
CA LEU A 128 -11.13 -2.39 7.90
C LEU A 128 -12.41 -2.01 8.65
N THR A 129 -12.43 -0.83 9.27
CA THR A 129 -13.49 -0.41 10.20
C THR A 129 -14.61 0.38 9.56
N GLN A 130 -14.41 0.85 8.31
CA GLN A 130 -15.31 1.73 7.57
C GLN A 130 -15.61 3.07 8.28
N LEU A 131 -14.93 3.38 9.39
CA LEU A 131 -14.99 4.71 9.99
C LEU A 131 -14.21 5.70 9.12
N PRO A 132 -14.50 7.01 9.24
CA PRO A 132 -13.62 8.03 8.68
C PRO A 132 -12.17 7.75 9.05
N ASN A 133 -11.28 7.73 8.06
CA ASN A 133 -9.86 7.57 8.34
C ASN A 133 -9.28 8.85 8.95
N ARG A 134 -8.03 8.78 9.42
CA ARG A 134 -7.31 9.92 10.01
C ARG A 134 -7.44 11.22 9.21
N ARG A 135 -7.38 11.15 7.87
CA ARG A 135 -7.47 12.33 7.02
C ARG A 135 -8.86 12.93 7.02
N GLU A 136 -9.88 12.11 6.77
CA GLU A 136 -11.28 12.55 6.79
C GLU A 136 -11.69 13.09 8.17
N PHE A 137 -11.27 12.41 9.25
CA PHE A 137 -11.51 12.86 10.62
C PHE A 137 -10.93 14.27 10.85
N LEU A 138 -9.68 14.51 10.44
CA LEU A 138 -9.05 15.83 10.58
C LEU A 138 -9.70 16.90 9.69
N GLU A 139 -10.07 16.56 8.45
CA GLU A 139 -10.74 17.49 7.54
C GLU A 139 -12.12 17.91 8.08
N ARG A 140 -12.95 16.93 8.49
CA ARG A 140 -14.24 17.20 9.13
C ARG A 140 -14.07 17.91 10.47
N GLY A 141 -13.05 17.54 11.26
CA GLY A 141 -12.72 18.17 12.53
C GLY A 141 -12.38 19.65 12.38
N ARG A 142 -11.63 20.05 11.36
CA ARG A 142 -11.36 21.47 11.05
C ARG A 142 -12.64 22.24 10.72
N GLN A 143 -13.53 21.63 9.94
CA GLN A 143 -14.82 22.25 9.59
C GLN A 143 -15.71 22.42 10.83
N ALA A 144 -15.83 21.36 11.65
CA ALA A 144 -16.60 21.37 12.88
C ALA A 144 -16.02 22.38 13.90
N PHE A 145 -14.70 22.47 14.02
CA PHE A 145 -14.05 23.47 14.87
C PHE A 145 -14.35 24.91 14.42
N ALA A 146 -14.22 25.20 13.13
CA ALA A 146 -14.55 26.52 12.59
C ALA A 146 -16.04 26.87 12.80
N GLN A 147 -16.93 25.88 12.68
CA GLN A 147 -18.35 26.06 12.96
C GLN A 147 -18.62 26.33 14.45
N ALA A 148 -18.05 25.52 15.34
CA ALA A 148 -18.18 25.67 16.79
C ALA A 148 -17.68 27.05 17.25
N GLN A 149 -16.56 27.53 16.69
CA GLN A 149 -16.03 28.86 16.96
C GLN A 149 -17.00 29.98 16.56
N ARG A 150 -17.59 29.89 15.35
CA ARG A 150 -18.61 30.86 14.90
C ARG A 150 -19.87 30.86 15.78
N GLN A 151 -20.29 29.69 16.23
CA GLN A 151 -21.50 29.52 17.04
C GLN A 151 -21.27 29.69 18.55
N ARG A 152 -20.00 29.86 18.99
CA ARG A 152 -19.59 29.79 20.39
C ARG A 152 -20.12 28.53 21.10
N ALA A 153 -20.20 27.43 20.36
CA ALA A 153 -20.67 26.15 20.85
C ALA A 153 -19.49 25.30 21.35
N PRO A 154 -19.70 24.46 22.37
CA PRO A 154 -18.65 23.58 22.86
C PRO A 154 -18.37 22.44 21.87
N LEU A 155 -17.10 22.06 21.76
CA LEU A 155 -16.63 20.95 20.95
C LEU A 155 -15.60 20.15 21.76
N THR A 156 -15.83 18.85 21.92
CA THR A 156 -14.94 17.98 22.70
C THR A 156 -14.32 16.91 21.80
N VAL A 157 -13.02 16.68 21.94
CA VAL A 157 -12.32 15.57 21.28
C VAL A 157 -12.06 14.48 22.31
N VAL A 158 -12.39 13.23 21.96
CA VAL A 158 -12.07 12.04 22.74
C VAL A 158 -11.08 11.22 21.93
N PHE A 159 -9.97 10.86 22.55
CA PHE A 159 -8.99 9.93 21.99
C PHE A 159 -9.12 8.59 22.72
N ILE A 160 -9.07 7.50 21.98
CA ILE A 160 -9.26 6.14 22.47
C ILE A 160 -8.10 5.30 21.95
N ASP A 161 -7.40 4.62 22.84
CA ASP A 161 -6.36 3.65 22.53
C ASP A 161 -6.78 2.29 23.11
N LEU A 162 -6.47 1.20 22.42
CA LEU A 162 -6.83 -0.14 22.87
C LEU A 162 -5.68 -0.76 23.67
N ASP A 163 -5.87 -0.85 24.98
CA ASP A 163 -4.88 -1.43 25.88
C ASP A 163 -4.47 -2.84 25.44
N ARG A 164 -3.16 -3.07 25.35
CA ARG A 164 -2.55 -4.39 25.07
C ARG A 164 -3.04 -5.04 23.77
N PHE A 165 -3.50 -4.27 22.79
CA PHE A 165 -3.95 -4.79 21.49
C PHE A 165 -2.89 -5.63 20.78
N LYS A 166 -1.61 -5.26 20.89
CA LYS A 166 -0.50 -6.05 20.36
C LYS A 166 -0.47 -7.48 20.91
N GLU A 167 -0.77 -7.67 22.20
CA GLU A 167 -0.78 -9.01 22.79
C GLU A 167 -1.90 -9.89 22.22
N VAL A 168 -3.05 -9.30 21.87
CA VAL A 168 -4.12 -10.03 21.17
C VAL A 168 -3.64 -10.50 19.79
N ASN A 169 -2.97 -9.63 19.03
CA ASN A 169 -2.38 -10.00 17.75
C ASN A 169 -1.33 -11.11 17.90
N ASP A 170 -0.42 -10.97 18.87
CA ASP A 170 0.69 -11.90 19.06
C ASP A 170 0.21 -13.27 19.57
N SER A 171 -0.84 -13.32 20.41
CA SER A 171 -1.34 -14.56 21.02
C SER A 171 -2.45 -15.26 20.23
N ARG A 172 -3.29 -14.50 19.50
CA ARG A 172 -4.47 -15.04 18.80
C ARG A 172 -4.46 -14.81 17.29
N GLY A 173 -3.42 -14.13 16.79
CA GLY A 173 -3.26 -13.84 15.37
C GLY A 173 -3.96 -12.55 14.93
N HIS A 174 -3.47 -12.01 13.81
CA HIS A 174 -3.96 -10.74 13.26
C HIS A 174 -5.44 -10.76 12.85
N ASP A 175 -5.98 -11.90 12.42
CA ASP A 175 -7.40 -12.01 12.04
C ASP A 175 -8.33 -11.73 13.25
N VAL A 176 -7.91 -12.13 14.45
CA VAL A 176 -8.66 -11.86 15.70
C VAL A 176 -8.53 -10.41 16.10
N GLY A 177 -7.33 -9.82 15.97
CA GLY A 177 -7.13 -8.38 16.19
C GLY A 177 -7.97 -7.53 15.23
N ASP A 178 -8.04 -7.92 13.96
CA ASP A 178 -8.89 -7.25 12.97
C ASP A 178 -10.38 -7.33 13.34
N ALA A 179 -10.85 -8.50 13.79
CA ALA A 179 -12.22 -8.66 14.28
C ALA A 179 -12.51 -7.77 15.50
N LEU A 180 -11.53 -7.62 16.41
CA LEU A 180 -11.63 -6.73 17.56
C LEU A 180 -11.79 -5.28 17.13
N LEU A 181 -10.96 -4.80 16.20
CA LEU A 181 -11.03 -3.44 15.67
C LEU A 181 -12.38 -3.17 14.99
N VAL A 182 -12.89 -4.12 14.21
CA VAL A 182 -14.21 -4.02 13.56
C VAL A 182 -15.32 -3.92 14.61
N LYS A 183 -15.26 -4.73 15.68
CA LYS A 183 -16.26 -4.69 16.75
C LYS A 183 -16.22 -3.36 17.50
N VAL A 184 -15.03 -2.87 17.86
CA VAL A 184 -14.84 -1.55 18.49
C VAL A 184 -15.45 -0.45 17.64
N ALA A 185 -15.13 -0.45 16.33
CA ALA A 185 -15.67 0.53 15.40
C ALA A 185 -17.19 0.47 15.28
N SER A 186 -17.77 -0.73 15.26
CA SER A 186 -19.22 -0.93 15.25
C SER A 186 -19.88 -0.37 16.51
N VAL A 187 -19.28 -0.60 17.68
CA VAL A 187 -19.79 -0.03 18.95
C VAL A 187 -19.71 1.48 18.91
N ILE A 188 -18.56 2.05 18.54
CA ILE A 188 -18.38 3.50 18.39
C ILE A 188 -19.46 4.08 17.47
N ARG A 189 -19.65 3.50 16.28
CA ARG A 189 -20.65 3.95 15.31
C ARG A 189 -22.08 3.95 15.87
N SER A 190 -22.41 2.99 16.73
CA SER A 190 -23.74 2.90 17.36
C SER A 190 -23.97 3.91 18.49
N GLN A 191 -22.90 4.46 19.08
CA GLN A 191 -22.98 5.37 20.22
C GLN A 191 -22.87 6.85 19.83
N VAL A 192 -22.30 7.14 18.66
CA VAL A 192 -22.18 8.51 18.14
C VAL A 192 -23.50 9.02 17.58
N ARG A 193 -23.73 10.33 17.72
CA ARG A 193 -24.84 11.03 17.05
C ARG A 193 -24.44 11.39 15.62
N GLU A 194 -25.41 11.77 14.81
CA GLU A 194 -25.15 12.24 13.44
C GLU A 194 -24.22 13.46 13.38
N SER A 195 -24.27 14.32 14.40
CA SER A 195 -23.40 15.49 14.53
C SER A 195 -21.97 15.17 14.97
N ASP A 196 -21.74 13.97 15.52
CA ASP A 196 -20.45 13.57 16.03
C ASP A 196 -19.62 12.92 14.92
N ILE A 197 -18.30 13.11 14.95
CA ILE A 197 -17.42 12.58 13.92
C ILE A 197 -16.54 11.50 14.55
N PRO A 198 -16.81 10.20 14.32
CA PRO A 198 -15.87 9.15 14.68
C PRO A 198 -14.73 9.07 13.66
N GLY A 199 -13.60 8.53 14.06
CA GLY A 199 -12.54 8.18 13.13
C GLY A 199 -11.53 7.20 13.69
N ARG A 200 -10.90 6.44 12.80
CA ARG A 200 -9.73 5.61 13.14
C ARG A 200 -8.47 6.34 12.71
N LEU A 201 -7.60 6.63 13.67
CA LEU A 201 -6.40 7.43 13.46
C LEU A 201 -5.20 6.56 13.06
N GLY A 202 -5.14 5.33 13.56
CA GLY A 202 -4.01 4.42 13.40
C GLY A 202 -4.37 2.98 13.72
N GLY A 203 -3.36 2.16 14.04
CA GLY A 203 -3.50 0.72 14.31
C GLY A 203 -4.66 0.41 15.26
N ASP A 204 -4.50 0.74 16.53
CA ASP A 204 -5.46 0.58 17.63
C ASP A 204 -6.11 1.92 18.06
N GLU A 205 -5.70 3.03 17.47
CA GLU A 205 -6.11 4.37 17.86
C GLU A 205 -7.41 4.81 17.18
N PHE A 206 -8.39 5.23 17.98
CA PHE A 206 -9.64 5.83 17.54
C PHE A 206 -9.81 7.23 18.13
N ALA A 207 -10.65 8.04 17.49
CA ALA A 207 -11.04 9.33 18.00
C ALA A 207 -12.50 9.65 17.72
N LEU A 208 -13.07 10.51 18.56
CA LEU A 208 -14.40 11.06 18.41
C LEU A 208 -14.33 12.58 18.55
N LEU A 209 -15.10 13.27 17.72
CA LEU A 209 -15.33 14.70 17.85
C LEU A 209 -16.80 14.89 18.19
N LEU A 210 -17.07 15.29 19.43
CA LEU A 210 -18.42 15.43 19.99
C LEU A 210 -18.89 16.88 19.84
N ALA A 211 -19.84 17.09 18.95
CA ALA A 211 -20.37 18.41 18.64
C ALA A 211 -21.36 18.87 19.71
N ASN A 212 -21.33 20.17 20.04
CA ASN A 212 -22.21 20.79 21.04
C ASN A 212 -22.14 20.11 22.43
N MET A 213 -20.99 19.54 22.77
CA MET A 213 -20.76 18.88 24.06
C MET A 213 -19.54 19.47 24.75
N ALA A 214 -19.74 20.00 25.96
CA ALA A 214 -18.65 20.46 26.81
C ALA A 214 -17.95 19.28 27.49
N ALA A 215 -16.66 19.46 27.81
CA ALA A 215 -15.84 18.41 28.41
C ALA A 215 -16.44 17.82 29.72
N SER A 216 -17.06 18.66 30.55
CA SER A 216 -17.74 18.22 31.78
C SER A 216 -18.92 17.26 31.51
N ALA A 217 -19.69 17.52 30.46
CA ALA A 217 -20.78 16.65 30.02
C ALA A 217 -20.29 15.39 29.28
N ALA A 218 -19.13 15.49 28.62
CA ALA A 218 -18.53 14.38 27.90
C ALA A 218 -18.08 13.24 28.81
N SER A 219 -17.69 13.51 30.07
CA SER A 219 -17.23 12.49 31.01
C SER A 219 -18.21 11.32 31.17
N ALA A 220 -19.49 11.63 31.45
CA ALA A 220 -20.51 10.59 31.61
C ALA A 220 -20.80 9.82 30.30
N TYR A 221 -20.65 10.48 29.15
CA TYR A 221 -20.74 9.83 27.84
C TYR A 221 -19.57 8.87 27.61
N ILE A 222 -18.35 9.32 27.88
CA ILE A 222 -17.12 8.52 27.75
C ILE A 222 -17.19 7.29 28.64
N ASP A 223 -17.65 7.43 29.88
CA ASP A 223 -17.82 6.30 30.79
C ASP A 223 -18.80 5.25 30.26
N ARG A 224 -19.95 5.68 29.73
CA ARG A 224 -20.92 4.76 29.10
C ARG A 224 -20.34 4.09 27.87
N LEU A 225 -19.65 4.84 27.01
CA LEU A 225 -19.00 4.30 25.83
C LEU A 225 -17.93 3.27 26.21
N ARG A 226 -17.10 3.57 27.20
CA ARG A 226 -16.08 2.65 27.73
C ARG A 226 -16.71 1.35 28.22
N GLN A 227 -17.78 1.42 29.01
CA GLN A 227 -18.47 0.20 29.47
C GLN A 227 -19.04 -0.60 28.31
N ARG A 228 -19.68 0.04 27.33
CA ARG A 228 -20.19 -0.64 26.13
C ARG A 228 -19.08 -1.32 25.31
N LEU A 229 -17.91 -0.70 25.21
CA LEU A 229 -16.75 -1.28 24.55
C LEU A 229 -16.24 -2.52 25.31
N LEU A 230 -16.10 -2.41 26.64
CA LEU A 230 -15.67 -3.52 27.49
C LEU A 230 -16.65 -4.71 27.44
N ASP A 231 -17.95 -4.44 27.49
CA ASP A 231 -18.98 -5.48 27.40
C ASP A 231 -18.91 -6.18 26.04
N ALA A 232 -18.79 -5.42 24.95
CA ALA A 232 -18.66 -5.96 23.60
C ALA A 232 -17.40 -6.81 23.40
N MET A 233 -16.29 -6.46 24.07
CA MET A 233 -15.05 -7.25 24.04
C MET A 233 -15.21 -8.55 24.85
N ARG A 234 -15.81 -8.48 26.03
CA ARG A 234 -16.08 -9.65 26.88
C ARG A 234 -17.00 -10.66 26.22
N GLU A 235 -18.04 -10.21 25.53
CA GLU A 235 -18.94 -11.07 24.75
C GLU A 235 -18.21 -11.92 23.70
N GLN A 236 -17.08 -11.42 23.18
CA GLN A 236 -16.24 -12.11 22.19
C GLN A 236 -15.03 -12.84 22.83
N GLY A 237 -14.89 -12.76 24.15
CA GLY A 237 -13.82 -13.42 24.92
C GLY A 237 -12.43 -12.81 24.73
N TRP A 238 -12.33 -11.53 24.36
CA TRP A 238 -11.05 -10.81 24.24
C TRP A 238 -10.56 -10.28 25.59
#